data_AF-A0A258CNW5-F1
#
_entry.id   AF-A0A258CNW5-F1
#
_cell.length_a   1.000
_cell.length_b   1.000
_cell.length_c   1.000
_cell.angle_alpha   90.00
_cell.angle_beta   90.00
_cell.angle_gamma   90.00
#
_symmetry.space_group_name_H-M   'P 1'
#
loop_
_entity.id
_entity.type
_entity.pdbx_description
1 polymer ?
#
loop_
_entity_poly.entity_id
_entity_poly.type
_entity_poly.pdbx_seq_one_letter_code
_entity_poly.pdbx_strand_id
1 'polypeptide(L)' 'MSTSQRTALVTGGNRGLGAAIARALHDAGHRVIVTHTPGNTTIDQWQQAQATQGYTFAAYGVD' A
#
# COMPACT_ATOMS: atom_id res chain seq x y z
N MET A 1 -17.66 4.10 -20.94
CA MET A 1 -17.60 4.78 -19.63
C MET A 1 -16.15 4.76 -19.17
N SER A 2 -15.52 5.91 -18.94
CA SER A 2 -14.18 5.94 -18.32
C SER A 2 -14.34 5.59 -16.85
N THR A 3 -13.96 4.38 -16.45
CA THR A 3 -13.89 4.01 -15.04
C THR A 3 -12.65 4.69 -14.45
N SER A 4 -12.83 5.92 -13.97
CA SER A 4 -11.78 6.65 -13.26
C SER A 4 -11.30 5.82 -12.07
N GLN A 5 -10.05 5.39 -12.11
CA GLN A 5 -9.45 4.60 -11.04
C GLN A 5 -9.31 5.50 -9.79
N ARG A 6 -10.00 5.14 -8.71
CA ARG A 6 -9.91 5.88 -7.44
C ARG A 6 -8.59 5.55 -6.74
N THR A 7 -8.02 6.53 -6.06
CA THR A 7 -6.82 6.37 -5.23
C THR A 7 -7.20 6.36 -3.75
N ALA A 8 -6.63 5.44 -2.98
CA ALA A 8 -6.81 5.33 -1.54
C ALA A 8 -5.48 5.48 -0.79
N LEU A 9 -5.49 6.26 0.30
CA LEU A 9 -4.35 6.41 1.22
C LEU A 9 -4.63 5.60 2.49
N VAL A 10 -3.72 4.69 2.85
CA VAL A 10 -3.80 3.86 4.05
C VAL A 10 -2.66 4.23 4.98
N THR A 11 -2.99 4.85 6.11
CA THR A 11 -1.99 5.17 7.13
C THR A 11 -1.58 3.93 7.92
N GLY A 12 -0.29 3.78 8.21
CA GLY A 12 0.24 2.55 8.82
C GLY A 12 0.01 1.30 7.96
N GLY A 13 -0.08 1.46 6.63
CA GLY A 13 -0.48 0.43 5.68
C GLY A 13 0.57 -0.67 5.44
N ASN A 14 1.75 -0.56 6.05
CA ASN A 14 2.87 -1.48 5.81
C ASN A 14 2.93 -2.69 6.77
N ARG A 15 1.91 -2.92 7.60
CA ARG A 15 1.85 -4.07 8.53
C ARG A 15 0.43 -4.38 9.00
N GLY A 16 0.24 -5.56 9.60
CA GLY A 16 -0.98 -5.96 10.32
C GLY A 16 -2.26 -5.69 9.54
N LEU A 17 -3.24 -5.06 10.21
CA LEU A 17 -4.53 -4.70 9.61
C LEU A 17 -4.38 -3.69 8.46
N GLY A 18 -3.47 -2.72 8.58
CA GLY A 18 -3.22 -1.73 7.52
C GLY A 18 -2.81 -2.39 6.20
N ALA A 19 -1.95 -3.40 6.26
CA ALA A 19 -1.55 -4.17 5.08
C ALA A 19 -2.72 -5.00 4.50
N ALA A 20 -3.60 -5.54 5.34
CA ALA A 20 -4.79 -6.24 4.88
C ALA A 20 -5.79 -5.30 4.17
N ILE A 21 -5.98 -4.08 4.70
CA ILE A 21 -6.81 -3.04 4.08
C ILE A 21 -6.22 -2.61 2.74
N ALA A 22 -4.91 -2.38 2.67
CA ALA A 22 -4.23 -2.00 1.43
C ALA A 22 -4.43 -3.04 0.32
N ARG A 23 -4.29 -4.34 0.64
CA ARG A 23 -4.56 -5.42 -0.30
C ARG A 23 -6.02 -5.45 -0.74
N ALA A 24 -6.97 -5.36 0.19
CA ALA A 24 -8.39 -5.37 -0.14
C ALA A 24 -8.79 -4.20 -1.06
N LEU A 25 -8.23 -3.01 -0.86
CA LEU A 25 -8.46 -1.85 -1.72
C LEU A 25 -7.85 -2.04 -3.12
N HIS A 26 -6.66 -2.65 -3.20
CA HIS A 26 -6.06 -2.99 -4.48
C HIS A 26 -6.88 -4.04 -5.24
N ASP A 27 -7.35 -5.08 -4.55
CA ASP A 27 -8.22 -6.11 -5.12
C ASP A 27 -9.56 -5.54 -5.62
N ALA A 28 -10.03 -4.45 -5.00
CA ALA A 28 -11.18 -3.68 -5.47
C ALA A 28 -10.87 -2.74 -6.67
N GLY A 29 -9.63 -2.76 -7.18
CA GLY A 29 -9.19 -2.00 -8.35
C GLY A 29 -8.69 -0.58 -8.06
N HIS A 30 -8.49 -0.23 -6.79
CA HIS A 30 -7.96 1.09 -6.42
C HIS A 30 -6.45 1.18 -6.61
N ARG A 31 -5.95 2.37 -6.93
CA ARG A 31 -4.53 2.71 -6.72
C ARG A 31 -4.33 2.94 -5.22
N VAL A 32 -3.36 2.27 -4.61
CA VAL A 32 -3.18 2.33 -3.15
C VAL A 32 -1.82 2.96 -2.80
N ILE A 33 -1.88 3.91 -1.88
CA ILE A 33 -0.74 4.55 -1.23
C ILE A 33 -0.73 4.10 0.22
N VAL A 34 0.40 3.63 0.73
CA VAL A 34 0.58 3.29 2.14
C VAL A 34 1.55 4.26 2.80
N THR A 35 1.29 4.60 4.06
CA THR A 35 2.27 5.34 4.87
C THR A 35 2.93 4.46 5.92
N HIS A 36 4.15 4.83 6.30
CA HIS A 36 4.92 4.20 7.36
C HIS A 36 5.69 5.25 8.16
N THR A 37 6.24 4.85 9.31
CA THR A 37 7.10 5.71 10.11
C THR A 37 8.37 6.07 9.32
N PRO A 38 8.87 7.32 9.40
CA PRO A 38 10.13 7.72 8.77
C PRO A 38 11.29 6.86 9.30
N GLY A 39 12.26 6.56 8.44
CA GLY A 39 13.41 5.72 8.81
C GLY A 39 13.11 4.22 8.91
N ASN A 40 11.92 3.75 8.51
CA ASN A 40 11.65 2.32 8.43
C ASN A 40 12.50 1.65 7.34
N THR A 41 13.54 0.92 7.76
CA THR A 41 14.48 0.20 6.89
C THR A 41 13.90 -1.07 6.26
N THR A 42 12.73 -1.52 6.71
CA THR A 42 12.08 -2.75 6.19
C THR A 42 11.09 -2.50 5.06
N ILE A 43 10.87 -1.23 4.67
CA ILE A 43 9.82 -0.89 3.71
C ILE A 43 10.09 -1.47 2.32
N ASP A 44 11.34 -1.49 1.87
CA ASP A 44 11.69 -2.02 0.55
C ASP A 44 11.48 -3.53 0.48
N GLN A 45 11.91 -4.25 1.52
CA GLN A 45 11.65 -5.68 1.63
C GLN A 45 10.15 -5.99 1.67
N TRP A 46 9.38 -5.19 2.40
CA TRP A 46 7.93 -5.33 2.44
C TRP A 46 7.30 -5.09 1.07
N GLN A 47 7.70 -4.03 0.34
CA GLN A 47 7.22 -3.75 -1.02
C GLN A 47 7.55 -4.90 -1.98
N GLN A 48 8.77 -5.44 -1.93
CA GLN A 48 9.18 -6.60 -2.74
C GLN A 48 8.30 -7.83 -2.45
N ALA A 49 7.98 -8.07 -1.17
CA ALA A 49 7.11 -9.18 -0.76
C ALA A 49 5.68 -8.99 -1.27
N GLN A 50 5.15 -7.76 -1.22
CA GLN A 50 3.84 -7.44 -1.80
C GLN A 50 3.84 -7.61 -3.33
N ALA A 51 4.90 -7.16 -4.01
CA ALA A 51 5.03 -7.30 -5.47
C ALA A 51 5.08 -8.78 -5.91
N THR A 52 5.74 -9.64 -5.14
CA THR A 52 5.77 -11.11 -5.39
C THR A 52 4.36 -11.72 -5.28
N GLN A 53 3.47 -11.09 -4.52
CA GLN A 53 2.06 -11.48 -4.38
C GLN A 53 1.13 -10.77 -5.38
N GLY A 54 1.67 -9.97 -6.30
CA GLY A 54 0.90 -9.23 -7.30
C GLY A 54 0.36 -7.88 -6.84
N TYR A 55 0.77 -7.40 -5.67
CA TYR A 55 0.33 -6.11 -5.13
C TYR A 55 1.34 -5.00 -5.41
N THR A 56 0.87 -3.88 -5.93
CA THR A 56 1.69 -2.67 -6.13
C THR A 56 1.18 -1.53 -5.25
N PHE A 57 2.05 -0.99 -4.40
CA PHE A 57 1.75 0.11 -3.49
C PHE A 57 2.81 1.21 -3.63
N ALA A 58 2.39 2.48 -3.59
CA ALA A 58 3.32 3.57 -3.32
C ALA A 58 3.51 3.72 -1.81
N ALA A 59 4.74 3.77 -1.32
CA ALA A 59 5.04 3.90 0.10
C ALA A 59 5.69 5.25 0.43
N TYR A 60 5.20 5.91 1.49
CA TYR A 60 5.75 7.19 1.97
C TYR A 60 5.98 7.18 3.49
N GLY A 61 7.15 7.66 3.91
CA GLY A 61 7.43 7.98 5.30
C GLY A 61 6.71 9.28 5.70
N VAL A 62 5.94 9.26 6.79
CA VAL A 62 5.18 10.42 7.29
C VAL A 62 5.24 10.50 8.82
N ASP A 63 5.33 11.70 9.37
CA ASP A 63 5.34 12.02 10.81
C ASP A 63 4.00 12.57 11.35
#